data_AF-A0A1I5TR00-F1
#
_entry.id   AF-A0A1I5TR00-F1
#
_cell.length_a   1.000
_cell.length_b   1.000
_cell.length_c   1.000
_cell.angle_alpha   90.00
_cell.angle_beta   90.00
_cell.angle_gamma   90.00
#
_symmetry.space_group_name_H-M   'P 1'
#
loop_
_entity.id
_entity.type
_entity.pdbx_description
1 polymer ?
#
loop_
_entity_poly.entity_id
_entity_poly.type
_entity_poly.pdbx_seq_one_letter_code
_entity_poly.pdbx_strand_id
1 'polypeptide(L)'
;MRRDDEGRSDDEPVGQTANPSSDGLNSTNNEAPPIQLLVRVGDNLPRVTPPGYAVATDLLAELLDGIDRPHAFAPPDRHTGLCRICGATATLTFEHIPPSSAGNDRRARSSPGLPLLTSDQPLNFPKTGWTPAQRGVGGYVLCKPCNEFVGQRYILEYGQLAAALRKQVDGAFAALGHAVGGLDLDLAGWALGDVARAGLVTVMDVAVHDRLLRRYPELTNVVRQPGTPLPSTLRLGLTVVLGTRARLSSPVCQADPDGCVVFSEAALAPFSWTLSFLEPGLRSLPHTADVSEWLHHGQNHRPIHAQLKLPVGAVVSPTPGDYRPASLIEANLPTDR
;
A
#
# COMPACT_ATOMS: atom_id res chain seq x y z
N MET A 1 20.02 -5.00 -91.56
CA MET A 1 21.43 -4.68 -91.84
C MET A 1 22.19 -5.08 -90.58
N ARG A 2 22.83 -6.25 -90.60
CA ARG A 2 24.30 -6.44 -90.44
C ARG A 2 24.78 -5.94 -89.06
N ARG A 3 25.26 -6.84 -88.19
CA ARG A 3 26.68 -7.30 -88.15
C ARG A 3 27.60 -6.12 -87.78
N ASP A 4 28.58 -6.17 -86.90
CA ASP A 4 29.31 -7.19 -86.15
C ASP A 4 30.08 -6.44 -85.04
N ASP A 5 30.63 -7.21 -84.10
CA ASP A 5 32.00 -7.17 -83.56
C ASP A 5 32.73 -5.90 -83.08
N GLU A 6 33.77 -6.25 -82.30
CA GLU A 6 35.00 -5.53 -81.97
C GLU A 6 34.89 -4.68 -80.69
N GLY A 7 35.57 -5.00 -79.59
CA GLY A 7 37.00 -5.29 -79.45
C GLY A 7 37.50 -4.30 -78.39
N ARG A 8 37.92 -4.73 -77.19
CA ARG A 8 39.34 -4.87 -76.79
C ARG A 8 40.19 -3.73 -77.34
N SER A 9 40.89 -2.90 -76.58
CA SER A 9 41.49 -2.92 -75.24
C SER A 9 41.71 -1.45 -74.86
N ASP A 10 42.02 -1.15 -73.60
CA ASP A 10 43.26 -0.45 -73.27
C ASP A 10 43.35 -0.22 -71.75
N ASP A 11 44.54 -0.57 -71.27
CA ASP A 11 45.04 -0.42 -69.91
C ASP A 11 45.24 1.07 -69.54
N GLU A 12 44.99 1.39 -68.27
CA GLU A 12 45.89 2.11 -67.34
C GLU A 12 45.14 2.89 -66.23
N PRO A 13 45.80 3.18 -65.09
CA PRO A 13 45.27 2.85 -63.79
C PRO A 13 44.40 3.94 -63.14
N VAL A 14 43.45 3.44 -62.35
CA VAL A 14 42.65 4.19 -61.38
C VAL A 14 43.55 4.78 -60.30
N GLY A 15 43.65 6.11 -60.26
CA GLY A 15 43.86 6.86 -59.02
C GLY A 15 42.52 7.07 -58.32
N GLN A 16 42.31 6.44 -57.16
CA GLN A 16 41.21 6.73 -56.22
C GLN A 16 41.78 6.60 -54.80
N THR A 17 42.06 7.75 -54.16
CA THR A 17 41.23 8.35 -53.10
C THR A 17 41.10 7.47 -51.86
N ALA A 18 41.74 7.95 -50.79
CA ALA A 18 41.58 7.48 -49.43
C ALA A 18 40.10 7.39 -49.02
N ASN A 19 39.68 6.19 -48.59
CA ASN A 19 38.54 6.04 -47.71
C ASN A 19 39.01 6.31 -46.28
N PRO A 20 38.31 7.14 -45.49
CA PRO A 20 38.61 7.26 -44.07
C PRO A 20 38.27 5.93 -43.39
N SER A 21 39.25 5.43 -42.66
CA SER A 21 39.10 4.36 -41.69
C SER A 21 37.92 4.65 -40.77
N SER A 22 36.98 3.71 -40.75
CA SER A 22 36.04 3.54 -39.66
C SER A 22 36.82 3.30 -38.38
N ASP A 23 37.04 4.36 -37.61
CA ASP A 23 37.45 4.25 -36.21
C ASP A 23 36.35 3.49 -35.47
N GLY A 24 36.61 2.19 -35.27
CA GLY A 24 35.87 1.34 -34.36
C GLY A 24 36.03 1.89 -32.95
N LEU A 25 35.12 2.77 -32.55
CA LEU A 25 34.78 2.97 -31.15
C LEU A 25 34.15 1.66 -30.64
N ASN A 26 35.02 0.73 -30.26
CA ASN A 26 34.67 -0.34 -29.33
C ASN A 26 34.27 0.36 -28.02
N SER A 27 32.98 0.63 -27.87
CA SER A 27 32.36 0.90 -26.58
C SER A 27 32.55 -0.34 -25.74
N THR A 28 33.62 -0.36 -24.96
CA THR A 28 33.80 -1.33 -23.89
C THR A 28 32.61 -1.15 -22.96
N ASN A 29 31.70 -2.13 -22.99
CA ASN A 29 30.67 -2.32 -22.01
C ASN A 29 31.36 -2.40 -20.64
N ASN A 30 31.38 -1.27 -19.94
CA ASN A 30 31.70 -1.20 -18.52
C ASN A 30 30.52 -1.82 -17.74
N GLU A 31 30.27 -3.11 -17.95
CA GLU A 31 29.47 -3.89 -17.03
C GLU A 31 30.30 -4.02 -15.75
N ALA A 32 29.86 -3.33 -14.70
CA ALA A 32 30.42 -3.52 -13.38
C ALA A 32 30.43 -5.03 -13.08
N PRO A 33 31.55 -5.62 -12.63
CA PRO A 33 31.61 -7.04 -12.39
C PRO A 33 30.51 -7.44 -11.40
N PRO A 34 29.83 -8.58 -11.61
CA PRO A 34 28.76 -9.01 -10.71
C PRO A 34 29.34 -9.16 -9.31
N ILE A 35 28.74 -8.47 -8.33
CA ILE A 35 29.07 -8.64 -6.92
C ILE A 35 28.65 -10.07 -6.56
N GLN A 36 29.63 -10.95 -6.39
CA GLN A 36 29.38 -12.32 -5.91
C GLN A 36 29.46 -12.35 -4.39
N LEU A 37 28.32 -12.61 -3.74
CA LEU A 37 28.28 -12.93 -2.32
C LEU A 37 28.59 -14.42 -2.14
N LEU A 38 29.83 -14.74 -1.79
CA LEU A 38 30.24 -16.11 -1.44
C LEU A 38 30.03 -16.37 0.05
N VAL A 39 29.13 -17.29 0.37
CA VAL A 39 28.93 -17.82 1.72
C VAL A 39 29.39 -19.28 1.71
N ARG A 40 30.27 -19.67 2.64
CA ARG A 40 30.71 -21.07 2.70
C ARG A 40 29.59 -21.95 3.22
N VAL A 41 29.42 -23.12 2.60
CA VAL A 41 28.49 -24.14 3.07
C VAL A 41 28.88 -24.52 4.50
N GLY A 42 27.98 -24.28 5.46
CA GLY A 42 28.20 -24.54 6.89
C GLY A 42 28.47 -23.29 7.74
N ASP A 43 28.77 -22.14 7.12
CA ASP A 43 28.85 -20.88 7.85
C ASP A 43 27.42 -20.40 8.17
N ASN A 44 27.12 -20.25 9.47
CA ASN A 44 25.95 -19.49 9.88
C ASN A 44 26.22 -18.03 9.53
N LEU A 45 25.52 -17.50 8.52
CA LEU A 45 25.48 -16.05 8.33
C LEU A 45 25.09 -15.42 9.66
N PRO A 46 25.83 -14.41 10.15
CA PRO A 46 25.45 -13.74 11.37
C PRO A 46 24.03 -13.22 11.18
N ARG A 47 23.12 -13.58 12.09
CA ARG A 47 21.79 -12.99 12.10
C ARG A 47 21.97 -11.51 12.40
N VAL A 48 21.87 -10.69 11.37
CA VAL A 48 21.73 -9.24 11.56
C VAL A 48 20.30 -9.06 12.07
N THR A 49 20.18 -8.79 13.36
CA THR A 49 18.91 -8.41 13.98
C THR A 49 18.75 -6.91 13.76
N PRO A 50 17.76 -6.46 12.96
CA PRO A 50 17.55 -5.03 12.74
C PRO A 50 17.27 -4.29 14.05
N PRO A 51 17.64 -3.00 14.14
CA PRO A 51 17.19 -2.13 15.22
C PRO A 51 15.67 -2.23 15.42
N GLY A 52 15.24 -2.39 16.67
CA GLY A 52 13.81 -2.49 17.02
C GLY A 52 13.16 -3.85 16.78
N TYR A 53 13.88 -4.87 16.29
CA TYR A 53 13.28 -6.17 15.99
C TYR A 53 12.64 -6.85 17.20
N ALA A 54 13.30 -6.85 18.36
CA ALA A 54 12.73 -7.42 19.59
C ALA A 54 11.43 -6.70 20.01
N VAL A 55 11.43 -5.36 19.91
CA VAL A 55 10.26 -4.53 20.20
C VAL A 55 9.12 -4.85 19.21
N ALA A 56 9.46 -5.00 17.92
CA ALA A 56 8.48 -5.37 16.90
C ALA A 56 7.89 -6.76 17.14
N THR A 57 8.72 -7.75 17.50
CA THR A 57 8.25 -9.11 17.78
C THR A 57 7.36 -9.17 19.01
N ASP A 58 7.73 -8.46 20.09
CA ASP A 58 6.94 -8.42 21.32
C ASP A 58 5.59 -7.73 21.08
N LEU A 59 5.61 -6.60 20.36
CA LEU A 59 4.40 -5.88 19.98
C LEU A 59 3.49 -6.73 19.09
N LEU A 60 4.04 -7.40 18.07
CA LEU A 60 3.26 -8.29 17.22
C LEU A 60 2.72 -9.49 17.98
N ALA A 61 3.50 -10.08 18.89
CA ALA A 61 3.03 -11.17 19.73
C ALA A 61 1.84 -10.73 20.58
N GLU A 62 1.88 -9.52 21.16
CA GLU A 62 0.76 -8.95 21.91
C GLU A 62 -0.47 -8.68 21.02
N LEU A 63 -0.28 -8.03 19.87
CA LEU A 63 -1.38 -7.60 19.00
C LEU A 63 -2.03 -8.77 18.24
N LEU A 64 -1.25 -9.80 17.91
CA LEU A 64 -1.70 -10.96 17.14
C LEU A 64 -1.96 -12.19 18.02
N ASP A 65 -1.82 -12.08 19.34
CA ASP A 65 -2.13 -13.17 20.27
C ASP A 65 -3.56 -13.70 20.05
N GLY A 66 -3.67 -14.99 19.72
CA GLY A 66 -4.94 -15.65 19.42
C GLY A 66 -5.47 -15.45 18.00
N ILE A 67 -4.67 -14.95 17.04
CA ILE A 67 -5.06 -14.82 15.62
C ILE A 67 -5.25 -16.17 14.92
N ASP A 68 -4.67 -17.23 15.47
CA ASP A 68 -4.87 -18.62 15.07
C ASP A 68 -6.30 -19.11 15.33
N ARG A 69 -7.09 -18.35 16.12
CA ARG A 69 -8.51 -18.63 16.30
C ARG A 69 -9.26 -18.30 14.98
N PRO A 70 -10.14 -19.20 14.50
CA PRO A 70 -10.87 -19.06 13.23
C PRO A 70 -11.80 -17.83 13.13
N HIS A 71 -11.75 -16.89 14.07
CA HIS A 71 -12.66 -15.75 14.22
C HIS A 71 -11.97 -14.39 14.00
N ALA A 72 -10.67 -14.37 13.68
CA ALA A 72 -9.89 -13.14 13.58
C ALA A 72 -10.46 -12.12 12.57
N PHE A 73 -11.09 -12.60 11.49
CA PHE A 73 -11.75 -11.77 10.46
C PHE A 73 -13.25 -12.07 10.25
N ALA A 74 -13.71 -13.27 10.58
CA ALA A 74 -15.12 -13.67 10.41
C ALA A 74 -15.55 -14.55 11.60
N PRO A 75 -16.40 -14.04 12.52
CA PRO A 75 -16.87 -14.84 13.64
C PRO A 75 -17.67 -16.08 13.17
N PRO A 76 -17.62 -17.19 13.93
CA PRO A 76 -18.07 -18.51 13.48
C PRO A 76 -19.58 -18.67 13.50
N ASP A 77 -20.28 -17.93 14.38
CA ASP A 77 -21.70 -18.07 14.64
C ASP A 77 -22.40 -16.70 14.63
N ARG A 78 -23.41 -16.57 13.76
CA ARG A 78 -24.38 -15.46 13.69
C ARG A 78 -23.76 -14.06 13.80
N HIS A 79 -22.56 -13.88 13.25
CA HIS A 79 -21.83 -12.61 13.29
C HIS A 79 -21.63 -12.04 14.70
N THR A 80 -21.62 -12.86 15.76
CA THR A 80 -21.41 -12.37 17.13
C THR A 80 -19.91 -12.30 17.43
N GLY A 81 -19.43 -11.16 17.91
CA GLY A 81 -18.02 -10.93 18.20
C GLY A 81 -17.77 -9.60 18.89
N LEU A 82 -16.50 -9.21 19.00
CA LEU A 82 -16.11 -7.93 19.59
C LEU A 82 -16.15 -6.82 18.54
N CYS A 83 -16.86 -5.74 18.84
CA CYS A 83 -16.88 -4.54 18.01
C CYS A 83 -15.48 -3.90 17.94
N ARG A 84 -15.00 -3.59 16.73
CA ARG A 84 -13.67 -2.99 16.51
C ARG A 84 -13.54 -1.54 16.97
N ILE A 85 -14.64 -0.88 17.35
CA ILE A 85 -14.60 0.48 17.91
C ILE A 85 -14.75 0.49 19.43
N CYS A 86 -15.76 -0.20 19.98
CA CYS A 86 -16.06 -0.12 21.41
C CYS A 86 -15.64 -1.34 22.23
N GLY A 87 -15.16 -2.41 21.58
CA GLY A 87 -14.74 -3.65 22.25
C GLY A 87 -15.87 -4.49 22.84
N ALA A 88 -17.13 -4.06 22.78
CA ALA A 88 -18.25 -4.81 23.33
C ALA A 88 -18.54 -6.09 22.51
N THR A 89 -18.87 -7.19 23.19
CA THR A 89 -19.41 -8.39 22.57
C THR A 89 -20.85 -8.15 22.13
N ALA A 90 -21.14 -8.24 20.84
CA ALA A 90 -22.46 -8.01 20.27
C ALA A 90 -22.62 -8.74 18.93
N THR A 91 -23.85 -8.76 18.41
CA THR A 91 -24.07 -9.06 16.98
C THR A 91 -23.47 -7.94 16.14
N LEU A 92 -22.56 -8.32 15.26
CA LEU A 92 -21.85 -7.44 14.37
C LEU A 92 -22.62 -7.25 13.05
N THR A 93 -22.47 -6.08 12.47
CA THR A 93 -22.98 -5.70 11.15
C THR A 93 -21.86 -5.80 10.12
N PHE A 94 -22.27 -6.06 8.87
CA PHE A 94 -21.34 -6.08 7.75
C PHE A 94 -20.91 -4.66 7.39
N GLU A 95 -19.61 -4.40 7.41
CA GLU A 95 -19.00 -3.16 6.93
C GLU A 95 -18.20 -3.38 5.66
N HIS A 96 -18.32 -2.43 4.73
CA HIS A 96 -17.41 -2.31 3.62
C HIS A 96 -16.13 -1.63 4.11
N ILE A 97 -14.97 -2.19 3.77
CA ILE A 97 -13.66 -1.69 4.22
C ILE A 97 -12.79 -1.38 2.99
N PRO A 98 -12.62 -0.09 2.61
CA PRO A 98 -13.31 1.11 3.08
C PRO A 98 -14.81 1.15 2.65
N PRO A 99 -15.59 2.16 3.07
CA PRO A 99 -17.02 2.28 2.73
C PRO A 99 -17.33 2.21 1.23
N SER A 100 -18.52 1.71 0.88
CA SER A 100 -18.98 1.65 -0.51
C SER A 100 -19.09 3.03 -1.19
N SER A 101 -19.36 4.09 -0.42
CA SER A 101 -19.37 5.48 -0.91
C SER A 101 -18.00 5.96 -1.39
N ALA A 102 -16.91 5.36 -0.90
CA ALA A 102 -15.57 5.56 -1.42
C ALA A 102 -15.24 4.62 -2.59
N GLY A 103 -16.27 3.97 -3.14
CA GLY A 103 -16.28 3.07 -4.29
C GLY A 103 -15.68 1.70 -4.07
N ASN A 104 -15.90 1.16 -2.88
CA ASN A 104 -15.85 -0.26 -2.59
C ASN A 104 -17.22 -0.90 -2.84
N ASP A 105 -17.71 -0.85 -4.07
CA ASP A 105 -19.07 -1.24 -4.46
C ASP A 105 -19.10 -2.28 -5.61
N ARG A 106 -17.93 -2.65 -6.13
CA ARG A 106 -17.78 -3.58 -7.25
C ARG A 106 -17.46 -4.99 -6.80
N ARG A 107 -17.69 -5.95 -7.68
CA ARG A 107 -17.27 -7.34 -7.47
C ARG A 107 -15.75 -7.41 -7.30
N ALA A 108 -15.32 -8.12 -6.26
CA ALA A 108 -13.93 -8.33 -5.93
C ALA A 108 -13.62 -9.83 -5.79
N ARG A 109 -12.33 -10.17 -5.86
CA ARG A 109 -11.80 -11.48 -5.51
C ARG A 109 -10.78 -11.26 -4.41
N SER A 110 -10.89 -11.99 -3.31
CA SER A 110 -9.92 -11.93 -2.22
C SER A 110 -9.12 -13.23 -2.17
N SER A 111 -7.83 -13.12 -1.86
CA SER A 111 -6.96 -14.27 -1.62
C SER A 111 -6.23 -14.03 -0.29
N PRO A 112 -5.94 -15.08 0.50
CA PRO A 112 -5.08 -14.94 1.67
C PRO A 112 -3.71 -14.37 1.27
N GLY A 113 -3.15 -13.52 2.13
CA GLY A 113 -1.90 -12.80 1.84
C GLY A 113 -0.66 -13.71 1.79
N LEU A 114 -0.54 -14.66 2.72
CA LEU A 114 0.65 -15.51 2.80
C LEU A 114 0.88 -16.35 1.52
N PRO A 115 -0.13 -17.04 0.95
CA PRO A 115 0.03 -17.70 -0.35
C PRO A 115 0.45 -16.78 -1.50
N LEU A 116 0.04 -15.51 -1.49
CA LEU A 116 0.45 -14.53 -2.49
C LEU A 116 1.91 -14.10 -2.30
N LEU A 117 2.31 -13.88 -1.05
CA LEU A 117 3.68 -13.48 -0.69
C LEU A 117 4.72 -14.56 -1.03
N THR A 118 4.33 -15.82 -0.93
CA THR A 118 5.22 -16.97 -1.17
C THR A 118 5.08 -17.57 -2.57
N SER A 119 4.29 -16.97 -3.47
CA SER A 119 4.14 -17.50 -4.83
C SER A 119 5.36 -17.20 -5.70
N ASP A 120 5.51 -17.99 -6.77
CA ASP A 120 6.50 -17.77 -7.83
C ASP A 120 6.18 -16.52 -8.67
N GLN A 121 4.91 -16.15 -8.73
CA GLN A 121 4.38 -14.98 -9.44
C GLN A 121 3.61 -14.05 -8.48
N PRO A 122 4.28 -13.39 -7.52
CA PRO A 122 3.62 -12.60 -6.48
C PRO A 122 2.86 -11.39 -7.04
N LEU A 123 3.22 -10.92 -8.23
CA LEU A 123 2.53 -9.84 -8.93
C LEU A 123 1.26 -10.30 -9.65
N ASN A 124 1.02 -11.61 -9.81
CA ASN A 124 -0.17 -12.11 -10.48
C ASN A 124 -1.24 -12.48 -9.45
N PHE A 125 -2.48 -12.04 -9.71
CA PHE A 125 -3.59 -12.50 -8.90
C PHE A 125 -3.86 -13.98 -9.18
N PRO A 126 -4.04 -14.83 -8.16
CA PRO A 126 -4.10 -16.26 -8.33
C PRO A 126 -5.34 -16.68 -9.13
N LYS A 127 -5.17 -17.69 -9.98
CA LYS A 127 -6.25 -18.22 -10.82
C LYS A 127 -7.28 -19.00 -10.00
N THR A 128 -6.87 -19.60 -8.88
CA THR A 128 -7.68 -20.45 -7.99
C THR A 128 -7.46 -20.04 -6.52
N GLY A 129 -8.22 -20.60 -5.58
CA GLY A 129 -8.04 -20.35 -4.15
C GLY A 129 -8.50 -18.96 -3.65
N TRP A 130 -9.21 -18.21 -4.49
CA TRP A 130 -9.79 -16.91 -4.14
C TRP A 130 -11.26 -17.03 -3.74
N THR A 131 -11.74 -16.09 -2.92
CA THR A 131 -13.15 -15.98 -2.51
C THR A 131 -13.82 -14.82 -3.25
N PRO A 132 -14.99 -15.02 -3.88
CA PRO A 132 -15.73 -13.93 -4.50
C PRO A 132 -16.39 -13.02 -3.45
N ALA A 133 -16.37 -11.72 -3.69
CA ALA A 133 -17.19 -10.75 -2.96
C ALA A 133 -18.05 -9.96 -3.95
N GLN A 134 -19.38 -10.03 -3.82
CA GLN A 134 -20.31 -9.53 -4.85
C GLN A 134 -20.55 -8.01 -4.79
N ARG A 135 -20.26 -7.36 -3.65
CA ARG A 135 -20.63 -5.96 -3.37
C ARG A 135 -19.49 -5.15 -2.76
N GLY A 136 -18.25 -5.49 -3.10
CA GLY A 136 -17.06 -4.93 -2.45
C GLY A 136 -16.52 -5.81 -1.33
N VAL A 137 -15.39 -5.41 -0.77
CA VAL A 137 -14.65 -6.11 0.28
C VAL A 137 -15.13 -5.64 1.65
N GLY A 138 -15.33 -6.55 2.59
CA GLY A 138 -15.85 -6.19 3.89
C GLY A 138 -15.89 -7.37 4.86
N GLY A 139 -16.39 -7.10 6.06
CA GLY A 139 -16.48 -8.09 7.13
C GLY A 139 -17.49 -7.69 8.20
N TYR A 140 -17.83 -8.64 9.07
CA TYR A 140 -18.68 -8.37 10.23
C TYR A 140 -17.82 -7.92 11.40
N VAL A 141 -17.69 -6.60 11.58
CA VAL A 141 -16.65 -6.00 12.45
C VAL A 141 -17.16 -4.98 13.47
N LEU A 142 -18.30 -4.33 13.21
CA LEU A 142 -18.87 -3.30 14.11
C LEU A 142 -20.18 -3.76 14.72
N CYS A 143 -20.48 -3.38 15.97
CA CYS A 143 -21.84 -3.49 16.48
C CYS A 143 -22.72 -2.41 15.85
N LYS A 144 -24.04 -2.65 15.77
CA LYS A 144 -25.01 -1.74 15.14
C LYS A 144 -24.88 -0.27 15.61
N PRO A 145 -24.79 0.05 16.93
CA PRO A 145 -24.65 1.44 17.38
C PRO A 145 -23.36 2.13 16.88
N CYS A 146 -22.26 1.38 16.78
CA CYS A 146 -20.98 1.91 16.30
C CYS A 146 -21.00 2.12 14.78
N ASN A 147 -21.56 1.18 14.02
CA ASN A 147 -21.74 1.33 12.59
C ASN A 147 -22.61 2.55 12.27
N GLU A 148 -23.80 2.64 12.87
CA GLU A 148 -24.72 3.77 12.63
C GLU A 148 -24.07 5.11 12.98
N PHE A 149 -23.31 5.17 14.08
CA PHE A 149 -22.57 6.37 14.47
C PHE A 149 -21.55 6.79 13.41
N VAL A 150 -20.70 5.87 12.95
CA VAL A 150 -19.68 6.16 11.93
C VAL A 150 -20.32 6.54 10.61
N GLY A 151 -21.33 5.78 10.18
CA GLY A 151 -22.12 6.03 8.96
C GLY A 151 -22.70 7.43 8.91
N GLN A 152 -23.31 7.89 10.00
CA GLN A 152 -23.93 9.21 10.08
C GLN A 152 -22.92 10.36 10.21
N ARG A 153 -21.79 10.13 10.90
CA ARG A 153 -20.86 11.21 11.26
C ARG A 153 -19.76 11.43 10.24
N TYR A 154 -19.19 10.35 9.69
CA TYR A 154 -17.89 10.40 9.01
C TYR A 154 -17.93 9.93 7.56
N ILE A 155 -18.79 8.95 7.25
CA ILE A 155 -18.74 8.27 5.94
C ILE A 155 -19.16 9.17 4.77
N LEU A 156 -20.04 10.15 5.01
CA LEU A 156 -20.48 11.07 3.96
C LEU A 156 -19.31 11.92 3.43
N GLU A 157 -18.61 12.62 4.33
CA GLU A 157 -17.47 13.47 3.97
C GLU A 157 -16.35 12.64 3.34
N TYR A 158 -16.05 11.48 3.94
CA TYR A 158 -15.06 10.55 3.43
C TYR A 158 -15.34 10.11 1.99
N GLY A 159 -16.58 9.70 1.70
CA GLY A 159 -17.00 9.28 0.37
C GLY A 159 -16.96 10.42 -0.65
N GLN A 160 -17.36 11.62 -0.25
CA GLN A 160 -17.29 12.81 -1.11
C GLN A 160 -15.85 13.18 -1.47
N LEU A 161 -14.94 13.19 -0.49
CA LEU A 161 -13.51 13.45 -0.75
C LEU A 161 -12.90 12.36 -1.62
N ALA A 162 -13.21 11.08 -1.36
CA ALA A 162 -12.76 9.97 -2.19
C ALA A 162 -13.23 10.12 -3.64
N ALA A 163 -14.49 10.50 -3.86
CA ALA A 163 -15.03 10.72 -5.19
C ALA A 163 -14.41 11.93 -5.89
N ALA A 164 -14.15 13.02 -5.17
CA ALA A 164 -13.46 14.20 -5.70
C ALA A 164 -12.03 13.86 -6.10
N LEU A 165 -11.30 13.16 -5.22
CA LEU A 165 -9.94 12.73 -5.47
C LEU A 165 -9.86 11.80 -6.68
N ARG A 166 -10.74 10.79 -6.79
CA ARG A 166 -10.79 9.89 -7.95
C ARG A 166 -10.87 10.65 -9.27
N LYS A 167 -11.71 11.68 -9.37
CA LYS A 167 -11.80 12.51 -10.58
C LYS A 167 -10.48 13.22 -10.89
N GLN A 168 -9.77 13.69 -9.86
CA GLN A 168 -8.47 14.35 -10.00
C GLN A 168 -7.37 13.37 -10.42
N VAL A 169 -7.32 12.17 -9.81
CA VAL A 169 -6.33 11.15 -10.17
C VAL A 169 -6.66 10.38 -11.45
N ASP A 170 -7.92 10.22 -11.87
CA ASP A 170 -8.24 9.59 -13.16
C ASP A 170 -7.64 10.39 -14.33
N GLY A 171 -7.61 11.73 -14.22
CA GLY A 171 -6.90 12.59 -15.17
C GLY A 171 -5.37 12.55 -15.01
N ALA A 172 -4.88 12.45 -13.77
CA ALA A 172 -3.46 12.43 -13.48
C ALA A 172 -2.80 11.05 -13.71
N PHE A 173 -3.54 9.94 -13.65
CA PHE A 173 -3.00 8.58 -13.79
C PHE A 173 -2.43 8.34 -15.18
N ALA A 174 -3.06 8.92 -16.21
CA ALA A 174 -2.54 8.92 -17.58
C ALA A 174 -1.24 9.74 -17.71
N ALA A 175 -1.04 10.77 -16.87
CA ALA A 175 0.09 11.69 -16.93
C ALA A 175 1.26 11.34 -15.98
N LEU A 176 0.97 10.81 -14.79
CA LEU A 176 1.91 10.38 -13.76
C LEU A 176 2.55 9.03 -14.10
N GLY A 177 1.91 8.24 -14.97
CA GLY A 177 2.38 6.91 -15.34
C GLY A 177 2.62 6.04 -14.10
N HIS A 178 3.80 5.41 -14.06
CA HIS A 178 4.26 4.56 -12.96
C HIS A 178 5.00 5.35 -11.85
N ALA A 179 5.01 6.68 -11.84
CA ALA A 179 5.87 7.41 -10.90
C ALA A 179 5.39 7.34 -9.44
N VAL A 180 6.31 7.00 -8.53
CA VAL A 180 6.19 7.33 -7.10
C VAL A 180 6.42 8.83 -6.97
N GLY A 181 5.45 9.55 -6.44
CA GLY A 181 5.49 11.02 -6.41
C GLY A 181 4.61 11.60 -5.31
N GLY A 182 4.43 12.91 -5.34
CA GLY A 182 3.48 13.61 -4.46
C GLY A 182 2.39 14.29 -5.27
N LEU A 183 1.15 14.22 -4.80
CA LEU A 183 0.01 14.94 -5.36
C LEU A 183 -0.38 16.05 -4.39
N ASP A 184 -0.40 17.28 -4.89
CA ASP A 184 -0.93 18.41 -4.15
C ASP A 184 -2.46 18.35 -4.19
N LEU A 185 -3.05 18.19 -3.01
CA LEU A 185 -4.50 18.24 -2.83
C LEU A 185 -4.91 19.55 -2.19
N ASP A 186 -5.87 20.21 -2.83
CA ASP A 186 -6.63 21.28 -2.18
C ASP A 186 -7.67 20.64 -1.26
N LEU A 187 -7.43 20.78 0.03
CA LEU A 187 -8.24 20.24 1.10
C LEU A 187 -9.07 21.35 1.77
N ALA A 188 -9.07 22.57 1.23
CA ALA A 188 -9.92 23.64 1.70
C ALA A 188 -11.40 23.22 1.61
N GLY A 189 -12.16 23.55 2.66
CA GLY A 189 -13.57 23.24 2.70
C GLY A 189 -13.92 21.80 3.06
N TRP A 190 -12.97 20.89 3.24
CA TRP A 190 -13.23 19.50 3.69
C TRP A 190 -13.19 19.35 5.21
N ALA A 191 -14.08 18.55 5.78
CA ALA A 191 -14.06 18.23 7.21
C ALA A 191 -12.99 17.15 7.50
N LEU A 192 -11.72 17.55 7.51
CA LEU A 192 -10.57 16.64 7.58
C LEU A 192 -10.56 15.74 8.83
N GLY A 193 -11.08 16.22 9.96
CA GLY A 193 -11.23 15.39 11.15
C GLY A 193 -12.24 14.25 10.97
N ASP A 194 -13.27 14.45 10.17
CA ASP A 194 -14.27 13.42 9.87
C ASP A 194 -13.72 12.41 8.87
N VAL A 195 -12.97 12.88 7.86
CA VAL A 195 -12.22 12.02 6.94
C VAL A 195 -11.20 11.16 7.68
N ALA A 196 -10.40 11.75 8.57
CA ALA A 196 -9.39 11.03 9.34
C ALA A 196 -10.01 9.98 10.27
N ARG A 197 -11.16 10.26 10.90
CA ARG A 197 -11.88 9.27 11.72
C ARG A 197 -12.45 8.13 10.89
N ALA A 198 -12.98 8.39 9.69
CA ALA A 198 -13.39 7.32 8.78
C ALA A 198 -12.19 6.45 8.35
N GLY A 199 -11.05 7.08 8.07
CA GLY A 199 -9.79 6.38 7.79
C GLY A 199 -9.30 5.53 8.95
N LEU A 200 -9.31 6.08 10.16
CA LEU A 200 -8.95 5.38 11.39
C LEU A 200 -9.86 4.16 11.63
N VAL A 201 -11.18 4.32 11.49
CA VAL A 201 -12.12 3.19 11.60
C VAL A 201 -11.80 2.12 10.56
N THR A 202 -11.50 2.51 9.32
CA THR A 202 -11.14 1.56 8.24
C THR A 202 -9.90 0.73 8.61
N VAL A 203 -8.87 1.33 9.19
CA VAL A 203 -7.67 0.58 9.65
C VAL A 203 -7.93 -0.23 10.92
N MET A 204 -8.81 0.24 11.81
CA MET A 204 -9.23 -0.52 12.99
C MET A 204 -10.05 -1.77 12.62
N ASP A 205 -10.84 -1.69 11.54
CA ASP A 205 -11.62 -2.82 11.05
C ASP A 205 -10.76 -3.96 10.49
N VAL A 206 -9.55 -3.66 10.00
CA VAL A 206 -8.56 -4.65 9.55
C VAL A 206 -7.55 -5.03 10.63
N ALA A 207 -7.30 -4.13 11.58
CA ALA A 207 -6.41 -4.39 12.69
C ALA A 207 -7.01 -5.47 13.61
N VAL A 208 -6.15 -6.35 14.12
CA VAL A 208 -6.60 -7.57 14.79
C VAL A 208 -7.09 -7.27 16.19
N HIS A 209 -8.35 -7.65 16.39
CA HIS A 209 -9.07 -7.91 17.61
C HIS A 209 -9.13 -6.79 18.66
N ASP A 210 -9.72 -7.14 19.80
CA ASP A 210 -9.78 -6.36 21.02
C ASP A 210 -8.41 -6.14 21.66
N ARG A 211 -7.34 -6.78 21.17
CA ARG A 211 -5.95 -6.52 21.60
C ARG A 211 -5.56 -5.08 21.30
N LEU A 212 -5.87 -4.56 20.09
CA LEU A 212 -5.62 -3.16 19.77
C LEU A 212 -6.35 -2.23 20.76
N LEU A 213 -7.63 -2.50 21.04
CA LEU A 213 -8.43 -1.69 21.98
C LEU A 213 -8.05 -1.91 23.45
N ARG A 214 -7.48 -3.06 23.83
CA ARG A 214 -6.93 -3.28 25.17
C ARG A 214 -5.66 -2.49 25.39
N ARG A 215 -4.81 -2.44 24.37
CA ARG A 215 -3.55 -1.69 24.40
C ARG A 215 -3.82 -0.18 24.33
N TYR A 216 -4.75 0.24 23.48
CA TYR A 216 -5.10 1.64 23.25
C TYR A 216 -6.62 1.87 23.41
N PRO A 217 -7.16 1.76 24.64
CA PRO A 217 -8.59 1.95 24.91
C PRO A 217 -9.10 3.35 24.52
N GLU A 218 -8.22 4.33 24.49
CA GLU A 218 -8.50 5.70 24.07
C GLU A 218 -8.85 5.83 22.58
N LEU A 219 -8.53 4.84 21.73
CA LEU A 219 -8.95 4.85 20.31
C LEU A 219 -10.47 4.92 20.17
N THR A 220 -11.22 4.32 21.11
CA THR A 220 -12.68 4.48 21.16
C THR A 220 -13.07 5.94 21.30
N ASN A 221 -12.34 6.72 22.11
CA ASN A 221 -12.61 8.15 22.30
C ASN A 221 -12.14 8.98 21.09
N VAL A 222 -11.02 8.64 20.45
CA VAL A 222 -10.58 9.29 19.20
C VAL A 222 -11.68 9.21 18.13
N VAL A 223 -12.33 8.06 18.01
CA VAL A 223 -13.46 7.87 17.09
C VAL A 223 -14.72 8.58 17.58
N ARG A 224 -15.06 8.54 18.87
CA ARG A 224 -16.37 9.01 19.37
C ARG A 224 -16.43 10.48 19.77
N GLN A 225 -15.30 11.08 20.10
CA GLN A 225 -15.20 12.42 20.69
C GLN A 225 -14.31 13.29 19.80
N PRO A 226 -14.92 14.06 18.88
CA PRO A 226 -14.17 14.93 17.98
C PRO A 226 -13.23 15.89 18.72
N GLY A 227 -12.01 16.04 18.21
CA GLY A 227 -10.94 16.81 18.84
C GLY A 227 -10.03 16.00 19.77
N THR A 228 -10.34 14.73 20.02
CA THR A 228 -9.47 13.85 20.82
C THR A 228 -8.23 13.45 20.01
N PRO A 229 -7.00 13.70 20.51
CA PRO A 229 -5.77 13.35 19.83
C PRO A 229 -5.54 11.85 19.78
N LEU A 230 -4.81 11.40 18.76
CA LEU A 230 -4.30 10.03 18.69
C LEU A 230 -3.21 9.84 19.76
N PRO A 231 -3.07 8.65 20.37
CA PRO A 231 -1.93 8.35 21.24
C PRO A 231 -0.60 8.67 20.57
N SER A 232 0.36 9.25 21.31
CA SER A 232 1.66 9.66 20.74
C SER A 232 2.52 8.50 20.24
N THR A 233 2.22 7.28 20.67
CA THR A 233 2.82 6.03 20.19
C THR A 233 2.15 5.48 18.93
N LEU A 234 1.16 6.19 18.39
CA LEU A 234 0.47 5.82 17.16
C LEU A 234 0.57 6.95 16.14
N ARG A 235 0.55 6.59 14.86
CA ARG A 235 0.48 7.54 13.74
C ARG A 235 -0.54 7.06 12.73
N LEU A 236 -1.43 7.96 12.32
CA LEU A 236 -2.35 7.76 11.21
C LEU A 236 -1.70 8.28 9.92
N GLY A 237 -1.37 7.36 9.01
CA GLY A 237 -0.76 7.68 7.73
C GLY A 237 -1.78 7.61 6.59
N LEU A 238 -1.63 8.52 5.62
CA LEU A 238 -2.43 8.57 4.39
C LEU A 238 -1.55 8.56 3.14
N THR A 239 -1.90 7.71 2.18
CA THR A 239 -1.30 7.64 0.85
C THR A 239 -2.40 7.62 -0.21
N VAL A 240 -2.18 8.31 -1.33
CA VAL A 240 -3.05 8.18 -2.51
C VAL A 240 -2.64 6.92 -3.25
N VAL A 241 -3.57 5.97 -3.39
CA VAL A 241 -3.31 4.73 -4.11
C VAL A 241 -4.11 4.63 -5.39
N LEU A 242 -3.41 4.13 -6.39
CA LEU A 242 -3.91 4.00 -7.75
C LEU A 242 -4.10 2.53 -8.12
N GLY A 243 -4.93 2.31 -9.14
CA GLY A 243 -5.23 0.98 -9.67
C GLY A 243 -6.45 0.33 -9.03
N THR A 244 -6.63 -0.96 -9.32
CA THR A 244 -7.85 -1.72 -9.00
C THR A 244 -7.65 -2.75 -7.90
N ARG A 245 -6.41 -2.91 -7.42
CA ARG A 245 -6.07 -3.85 -6.36
C ARG A 245 -6.27 -3.21 -5.00
N ALA A 246 -6.59 -4.06 -4.04
CA ALA A 246 -6.76 -3.70 -2.64
C ALA A 246 -5.85 -4.57 -1.78
N ARG A 247 -5.45 -4.06 -0.62
CA ARG A 247 -4.66 -4.79 0.36
C ARG A 247 -5.16 -4.42 1.75
N LEU A 248 -5.59 -5.43 2.50
CA LEU A 248 -5.99 -5.30 3.89
C LEU A 248 -4.98 -6.10 4.71
N SER A 249 -4.34 -5.46 5.67
CA SER A 249 -3.31 -6.04 6.51
C SER A 249 -3.60 -5.74 7.96
N SER A 250 -3.65 -6.80 8.75
CA SER A 250 -3.43 -6.77 10.20
C SER A 250 -2.08 -6.14 10.56
N PRO A 251 -1.78 -5.91 11.85
CA PRO A 251 -0.44 -5.51 12.26
C PRO A 251 0.62 -6.45 11.66
N VAL A 252 1.54 -5.86 10.91
CA VAL A 252 2.67 -6.54 10.26
C VAL A 252 3.95 -5.77 10.56
N CYS A 253 5.08 -6.48 10.54
CA CYS A 253 6.39 -5.87 10.63
C CYS A 253 7.08 -5.89 9.27
N GLN A 254 7.53 -4.73 8.82
CA GLN A 254 8.56 -4.62 7.78
C GLN A 254 9.90 -4.39 8.46
N ALA A 255 10.91 -5.15 8.06
CA ALA A 255 12.25 -5.07 8.61
C ALA A 255 13.27 -4.96 7.48
N ASP A 256 14.16 -3.97 7.59
CA ASP A 256 15.31 -3.77 6.72
C ASP A 256 16.56 -3.52 7.60
N PRO A 257 17.77 -3.34 7.02
CA PRO A 257 18.96 -3.07 7.82
C PRO A 257 18.89 -1.83 8.73
N ASP A 258 18.05 -0.86 8.40
CA ASP A 258 17.91 0.40 9.14
C ASP A 258 16.89 0.31 10.29
N GLY A 259 16.08 -0.75 10.33
CA GLY A 259 15.23 -1.11 11.47
C GLY A 259 13.85 -1.61 11.10
N CYS A 260 12.99 -1.72 12.11
CA CYS A 260 11.63 -2.25 11.95
C CYS A 260 10.55 -1.17 11.92
N VAL A 261 9.51 -1.41 11.12
CA VAL A 261 8.25 -0.66 11.11
C VAL A 261 7.13 -1.63 11.41
N VAL A 262 6.27 -1.31 12.38
CA VAL A 262 5.05 -2.08 12.65
C VAL A 262 3.84 -1.22 12.31
N PHE A 263 2.90 -1.77 11.54
CA PHE A 263 1.68 -1.05 11.12
C PHE A 263 0.55 -1.98 10.70
N SER A 264 -0.68 -1.48 10.72
CA SER A 264 -1.83 -2.05 10.00
C SER A 264 -2.15 -1.21 8.76
N GLU A 265 -2.78 -1.80 7.75
CA GLU A 265 -3.05 -1.13 6.48
C GLU A 265 -4.40 -1.52 5.89
N ALA A 266 -5.13 -0.52 5.40
CA ALA A 266 -6.28 -0.70 4.52
C ALA A 266 -6.09 0.14 3.26
N ALA A 267 -5.62 -0.50 2.20
CA ALA A 267 -5.36 0.11 0.90
C ALA A 267 -6.45 -0.27 -0.11
N LEU A 268 -7.24 0.72 -0.55
CA LEU A 268 -8.15 0.61 -1.68
C LEU A 268 -8.31 1.99 -2.33
N ALA A 269 -8.11 2.07 -3.64
CA ALA A 269 -8.19 3.32 -4.38
C ALA A 269 -9.46 4.15 -4.04
N PRO A 270 -9.32 5.44 -3.71
CA PRO A 270 -8.12 6.25 -3.93
C PRO A 270 -7.19 6.36 -2.71
N PHE A 271 -7.50 5.71 -1.59
CA PHE A 271 -6.78 5.89 -0.33
C PHE A 271 -6.12 4.61 0.17
N SER A 272 -4.95 4.76 0.75
CA SER A 272 -4.45 3.81 1.72
C SER A 272 -4.29 4.48 3.06
N TRP A 273 -4.94 3.89 4.05
CA TRP A 273 -4.80 4.28 5.45
C TRP A 273 -3.88 3.32 6.15
N THR A 274 -3.00 3.86 6.99
CA THR A 274 -2.10 3.06 7.82
C THR A 274 -2.18 3.53 9.26
N LEU A 275 -2.11 2.57 10.18
CA LEU A 275 -1.92 2.86 11.60
C LEU A 275 -0.55 2.31 12.00
N SER A 276 0.44 3.20 12.12
CA SER A 276 1.81 2.84 12.51
C SER A 276 1.98 2.89 14.03
N PHE A 277 2.78 1.97 14.56
CA PHE A 277 3.14 1.91 15.97
C PHE A 277 4.56 2.48 16.15
N LEU A 278 4.68 3.49 17.00
CA LEU A 278 5.91 4.28 17.22
C LEU A 278 6.53 3.94 18.58
N GLU A 279 6.54 2.65 18.94
CA GLU A 279 7.24 2.19 20.15
C GLU A 279 8.74 2.51 20.05
N PRO A 280 9.44 2.74 21.19
CA PRO A 280 10.87 3.04 21.17
C PRO A 280 11.68 2.00 20.37
N GLY A 281 12.43 2.48 19.36
CA GLY A 281 13.21 1.62 18.46
C GLY A 281 12.48 1.21 17.18
N LEU A 282 11.18 1.47 17.06
CA LEU A 282 10.44 1.33 15.80
C LEU A 282 10.50 2.62 14.98
N ARG A 283 10.55 2.47 13.66
CA ARG A 283 10.47 3.56 12.68
C ARG A 283 9.03 3.73 12.21
N SER A 284 8.75 4.90 11.64
CA SER A 284 7.49 5.12 10.92
C SER A 284 7.53 4.54 9.52
N LEU A 285 6.36 4.14 9.00
CA LEU A 285 6.24 3.68 7.62
C LEU A 285 6.67 4.79 6.65
N PRO A 286 7.60 4.52 5.72
CA PRO A 286 7.93 5.48 4.68
C PRO A 286 6.77 5.61 3.69
N HIS A 287 6.78 6.68 2.89
CA HIS A 287 5.79 6.91 1.82
C HIS A 287 4.32 7.07 2.27
N THR A 288 4.10 7.50 3.51
CA THR A 288 2.80 7.94 4.02
C THR A 288 2.89 9.37 4.54
N ALA A 289 1.89 10.22 4.26
CA ALA A 289 1.76 11.51 4.95
C ALA A 289 1.17 11.29 6.34
N ASP A 290 1.77 11.90 7.37
CA ASP A 290 1.18 11.91 8.70
C ASP A 290 -0.02 12.86 8.73
N VAL A 291 -1.20 12.31 8.99
CA VAL A 291 -2.46 13.05 9.09
C VAL A 291 -3.08 12.92 10.48
N SER A 292 -2.28 12.53 11.49
CA SER A 292 -2.75 12.37 12.87
C SER A 292 -3.34 13.67 13.42
N GLU A 293 -2.75 14.82 13.07
CA GLU A 293 -3.23 16.16 13.45
C GLU A 293 -4.65 16.46 12.95
N TRP A 294 -5.13 15.79 11.89
CA TRP A 294 -6.51 16.00 11.43
C TRP A 294 -7.53 15.57 12.49
N LEU A 295 -7.18 14.62 13.36
CA LEU A 295 -8.05 14.15 14.44
C LEU A 295 -8.29 15.22 15.51
N HIS A 296 -7.42 16.23 15.61
CA HIS A 296 -7.57 17.39 16.51
C HIS A 296 -8.70 18.32 16.06
N HIS A 297 -9.12 18.25 14.81
CA HIS A 297 -10.23 19.04 14.32
C HIS A 297 -11.56 18.49 14.83
N GLY A 298 -12.41 19.39 15.35
CA GLY A 298 -13.78 19.07 15.71
C GLY A 298 -14.58 18.57 14.50
N GLN A 299 -15.78 18.04 14.75
CA GLN A 299 -16.65 17.59 13.68
C GLN A 299 -17.03 18.75 12.77
N ASN A 300 -17.09 18.53 11.46
CA ASN A 300 -17.41 19.54 10.45
C ASN A 300 -16.47 20.76 10.42
N HIS A 301 -15.31 20.71 11.11
CA HIS A 301 -14.33 21.78 11.01
C HIS A 301 -13.67 21.73 9.63
N ARG A 302 -13.90 22.78 8.84
CA ARG A 302 -13.44 22.92 7.46
C ARG A 302 -12.37 24.01 7.41
N PRO A 303 -11.08 23.67 7.24
CA PRO A 303 -10.04 24.68 7.14
C PRO A 303 -10.26 25.52 5.87
N ILE A 304 -9.99 26.83 5.99
CA ILE A 304 -10.13 27.79 4.89
C ILE A 304 -8.97 27.64 3.90
N HIS A 305 -7.80 27.20 4.40
CA HIS A 305 -6.64 26.86 3.60
C HIS A 305 -6.04 25.56 4.13
N ALA A 306 -5.96 24.56 3.26
CA ALA A 306 -5.23 23.33 3.53
C ALA A 306 -4.70 22.79 2.20
N GLN A 307 -3.39 22.89 2.01
CA GLN A 307 -2.70 22.17 0.94
C GLN A 307 -1.86 21.09 1.58
N LEU A 308 -2.02 19.86 1.11
CA LEU A 308 -1.20 18.75 1.55
C LEU A 308 -0.67 18.02 0.33
N LYS A 309 0.65 17.85 0.30
CA LYS A 309 1.31 16.98 -0.66
C LYS A 309 1.25 15.55 -0.16
N LEU A 310 0.37 14.74 -0.76
CA LEU A 310 0.22 13.34 -0.40
C LEU A 310 1.12 12.45 -1.25
N PRO A 311 1.81 11.47 -0.66
CA PRO A 311 2.48 10.42 -1.43
C PRO A 311 1.49 9.69 -2.34
N VAL A 312 1.94 9.35 -3.54
CA VAL A 312 1.17 8.62 -4.55
C VAL A 312 1.89 7.32 -4.87
N GLY A 313 1.13 6.22 -4.94
CA GLY A 313 1.66 4.95 -5.43
C GLY A 313 0.57 3.96 -5.85
N ALA A 314 0.94 2.70 -6.01
CA ALA A 314 0.04 1.66 -6.51
C ALA A 314 0.13 0.39 -5.66
N VAL A 315 -1.01 -0.27 -5.45
CA VAL A 315 -1.05 -1.58 -4.78
C VAL A 315 -0.79 -2.66 -5.83
N VAL A 316 0.47 -2.88 -6.19
CA VAL A 316 0.83 -3.93 -7.16
C VAL A 316 1.29 -5.19 -6.43
N SER A 317 2.21 -5.01 -5.48
CA SER A 317 2.76 -6.09 -4.67
C SER A 317 1.80 -6.53 -3.55
N PRO A 318 1.75 -7.83 -3.20
CA PRO A 318 1.05 -8.31 -2.02
C PRO A 318 1.72 -7.89 -0.71
N THR A 319 2.97 -7.38 -0.75
CA THR A 319 3.70 -6.88 0.42
C THR A 319 3.04 -5.63 0.99
N PRO A 320 2.52 -5.66 2.25
CA PRO A 320 1.98 -4.47 2.92
C PRO A 320 2.97 -3.31 2.89
N GLY A 321 2.50 -2.07 2.73
CA GLY A 321 3.37 -0.89 2.67
C GLY A 321 4.20 -0.73 1.39
N ASP A 322 4.20 -1.70 0.47
CA ASP A 322 4.83 -1.54 -0.85
C ASP A 322 3.86 -0.85 -1.81
N TYR A 323 4.19 0.39 -2.17
CA TYR A 323 3.41 1.22 -3.10
C TYR A 323 4.12 1.46 -4.43
N ARG A 324 5.21 0.72 -4.68
CA ARG A 324 5.97 0.86 -5.93
C ARG A 324 5.12 0.41 -7.13
N PRO A 325 5.29 1.05 -8.29
CA PRO A 325 4.67 0.59 -9.52
C PRO A 325 5.21 -0.77 -9.97
N ALA A 326 4.48 -1.44 -10.86
CA ALA A 326 4.90 -2.71 -11.45
C ALA A 326 6.28 -2.63 -12.10
N SER A 327 6.54 -1.59 -12.90
CA SER A 327 7.81 -1.40 -13.59
C SER A 327 9.02 -1.31 -12.66
N LEU A 328 8.87 -0.67 -11.49
CA LEU A 328 9.94 -0.58 -10.50
C LEU A 328 10.13 -1.90 -9.77
N ILE A 329 9.07 -2.66 -9.52
CA ILE A 329 9.19 -3.99 -8.90
C ILE A 329 9.87 -4.95 -9.87
N GLU A 330 9.41 -4.98 -11.12
CA GLU A 330 9.94 -5.84 -12.19
C GLU A 330 11.41 -5.54 -12.48
N ALA A 331 11.82 -4.27 -12.53
CA ALA A 331 13.23 -3.88 -12.71
C ALA A 331 14.14 -4.35 -11.55
N ASN A 332 13.58 -4.63 -10.38
CA ASN A 332 14.30 -5.14 -9.21
C ASN A 332 14.17 -6.66 -9.04
N LEU A 333 13.44 -7.35 -9.91
CA LEU A 333 13.44 -8.81 -9.92
C LEU A 333 14.75 -9.33 -10.53
N PRO A 334 15.35 -10.40 -9.98
CA PRO A 334 16.50 -11.04 -10.61
C PRO A 334 16.13 -11.45 -12.04
N THR A 335 16.94 -11.03 -13.02
CA THR A 335 16.71 -11.33 -14.45
C THR A 335 16.91 -12.80 -14.82
N ASP A 336 17.46 -13.60 -13.88
CA ASP A 336 17.89 -14.97 -14.13
C ASP A 336 16.90 -16.01 -13.56
N ARG A 337 15.59 -15.87 -13.84
CA ARG A 337 14.60 -16.91 -13.55
C ARG A 337 14.07 -17.58 -14.80
#